data_AF-A0A2H5Q7E5-F1
#
_entry.id   AF-A0A2H5Q7E5-F1
#
_cell.length_a   1.000
_cell.length_b   1.000
_cell.length_c   1.000
_cell.angle_alpha   90.00
_cell.angle_beta   90.00
_cell.angle_gamma   90.00
#
_symmetry.space_group_name_H-M   'P 1'
#
loop_
_entity.id
_entity.type
_entity.pdbx_description
1 polymer ?
#
loop_
_entity_poly.entity_id
_entity_poly.type
_entity_poly.pdbx_seq_one_letter_code
_entity_poly.pdbx_strand_id
1 'polypeptide(L)'
;VYLPIFMNDHWVLGVVDILGGKISIYDPMIDLTKDSVLVRQLLHVADMIPLVLQKIAYHETHPDCSEVISKIPWPIVRVRDIPQQKSGGDCGAFLLRYLKVIAHGLDVNSYCQQNHVTQFRQALVVKLFGHRSWKKTL
;
A
#
# COMPACT_ATOMS: atom_id res chain seq x y z
N VAL A 1 -6.72 5.54 -0.20
CA VAL A 1 -7.03 4.21 0.39
C VAL A 1 -5.78 3.36 0.37
N TYR A 2 -5.57 2.49 1.37
CA TYR A 2 -4.38 1.61 1.47
C TYR A 2 -4.78 0.15 1.24
N LEU A 3 -4.07 -0.54 0.36
CA LEU A 3 -4.31 -1.93 -0.02
C LEU A 3 -3.05 -2.76 0.26
N PRO A 4 -3.03 -3.63 1.28
CA PRO A 4 -1.98 -4.62 1.42
C PRO A 4 -2.18 -5.73 0.37
N ILE A 5 -1.17 -5.97 -0.46
CA ILE A 5 -1.27 -6.93 -1.56
C ILE A 5 -0.17 -7.97 -1.42
N PHE A 6 -0.57 -9.24 -1.41
CA PHE A 6 0.34 -10.38 -1.40
C PHE A 6 0.45 -10.97 -2.81
N MET A 7 1.65 -10.99 -3.37
CA MET A 7 1.93 -11.56 -4.68
C MET A 7 3.32 -12.19 -4.68
N ASN A 8 3.46 -13.39 -5.26
CA ASN A 8 4.75 -14.09 -5.40
C ASN A 8 5.53 -14.19 -4.07
N ASP A 9 4.86 -14.61 -2.99
CA ASP A 9 5.40 -14.70 -1.62
C ASP A 9 5.96 -13.38 -1.05
N HIS A 10 5.43 -12.25 -1.54
CA HIS A 10 5.90 -10.93 -1.21
C HIS A 10 4.76 -9.94 -0.97
N TRP A 11 4.95 -9.08 0.02
CA TRP A 11 3.98 -8.06 0.42
C TRP A 11 4.35 -6.72 -0.18
N VAL A 12 3.41 -6.09 -0.91
CA VAL A 12 3.53 -4.72 -1.42
C VAL A 12 2.35 -3.88 -0.94
N LEU A 13 2.55 -2.56 -0.84
CA LEU A 13 1.49 -1.63 -0.48
C LEU A 13 0.97 -0.92 -1.73
N GLY A 14 -0.31 -1.09 -2.03
CA GLY A 14 -1.04 -0.23 -2.96
C GLY A 14 -1.60 1.00 -2.24
N VAL A 15 -1.28 2.19 -2.72
CA VAL A 15 -1.87 3.45 -2.29
C VAL A 15 -2.77 3.96 -3.42
N VAL A 16 -4.07 3.86 -3.20
CA VAL A 16 -5.10 4.31 -4.15
C VAL A 16 -5.40 5.77 -3.87
N ASP A 17 -5.09 6.59 -4.86
CA ASP A 17 -5.46 8.00 -4.93
C ASP A 17 -6.74 8.12 -5.76
N ILE A 18 -7.88 8.27 -5.07
CA ILE A 18 -9.20 8.33 -5.69
C ILE A 18 -9.36 9.63 -6.49
N LEU A 19 -8.83 10.74 -5.95
CA LEU A 19 -8.93 12.06 -6.59
C LEU A 19 -8.07 12.13 -7.85
N GLY A 20 -6.87 11.53 -7.81
CA GLY A 20 -5.97 11.44 -8.95
C GLY A 20 -6.24 10.24 -9.89
N GLY A 21 -7.15 9.34 -9.52
CA GLY A 21 -7.48 8.13 -10.29
C GLY A 21 -6.28 7.23 -10.57
N LYS A 22 -5.44 6.95 -9.57
CA LYS A 22 -4.22 6.13 -9.75
C LYS A 22 -3.93 5.22 -8.56
N ILE A 23 -3.13 4.18 -8.81
CA ILE A 23 -2.64 3.26 -7.79
C ILE A 23 -1.12 3.32 -7.75
N SER A 24 -0.55 3.82 -6.65
CA SER A 24 0.90 3.83 -6.44
C SER A 24 1.33 2.59 -5.65
N ILE A 25 2.31 1.84 -6.14
CA ILE A 25 2.78 0.60 -5.53
C ILE A 25 4.13 0.83 -4.85
N TYR A 26 4.15 0.69 -3.52
CA TYR A 26 5.36 0.70 -2.72
C TYR A 26 5.81 -0.74 -2.51
N ASP A 27 6.89 -1.09 -3.20
CA ASP A 27 7.46 -2.42 -3.24
C ASP A 27 8.72 -2.47 -2.35
N PRO A 28 8.74 -3.27 -1.26
CA PRO A 28 9.92 -3.44 -0.43
C PRO A 28 11.06 -4.22 -1.12
N MET A 29 10.82 -4.94 -2.22
CA MET A 29 11.84 -5.71 -2.94
C MET A 29 11.55 -5.74 -4.44
N ILE A 30 11.92 -4.65 -5.11
CA ILE A 30 11.55 -4.35 -6.49
C ILE A 30 12.08 -5.35 -7.53
N ASP A 31 13.21 -5.98 -7.23
CA ASP A 31 13.88 -6.93 -8.11
C ASP A 31 13.19 -8.31 -8.14
N LEU A 32 12.31 -8.60 -7.17
CA LEU A 32 11.65 -9.89 -7.06
C LEU A 32 10.60 -10.09 -8.16
N THR A 33 9.91 -9.01 -8.57
CA THR A 33 8.83 -9.08 -9.56
C THR A 33 9.00 -8.00 -10.61
N LYS A 34 9.08 -8.36 -11.90
CA LYS A 34 9.12 -7.40 -13.01
C LYS A 34 7.83 -6.56 -13.08
N ASP A 35 7.93 -5.32 -13.52
CA ASP A 35 6.80 -4.39 -13.64
C ASP A 35 5.64 -4.96 -14.46
N SER A 36 5.94 -5.61 -15.59
CA SER A 36 4.90 -6.20 -16.45
C SER A 36 4.10 -7.30 -15.75
N VAL A 37 4.74 -8.08 -14.88
CA VAL A 37 4.07 -9.13 -14.09
C VAL A 37 3.20 -8.49 -13.01
N LEU A 38 3.73 -7.48 -12.31
CA LEU A 38 2.99 -6.76 -11.28
C LEU A 38 1.77 -6.05 -11.85
N VAL A 39 1.92 -5.31 -12.95
CA VAL A 39 0.80 -4.61 -13.60
C VAL A 39 -0.27 -5.62 -14.04
N ARG A 40 0.14 -6.74 -14.65
CA ARG A 40 -0.80 -7.79 -15.05
C ARG A 40 -1.55 -8.39 -13.85
N GLN A 41 -0.88 -8.63 -12.73
CA GLN A 41 -1.52 -9.16 -11.51
C GLN A 41 -2.49 -8.15 -10.88
N LEU A 42 -2.20 -6.85 -11.00
CA LEU A 42 -2.98 -5.78 -10.40
C LEU A 42 -4.05 -5.18 -11.33
N LEU A 43 -4.11 -5.59 -12.59
CA LEU A 43 -5.04 -5.01 -13.58
C LEU A 43 -6.50 -5.07 -13.12
N HIS A 44 -6.93 -6.22 -12.58
CA HIS A 44 -8.28 -6.37 -12.04
C HIS A 44 -8.58 -5.39 -10.89
N VAL A 45 -7.58 -5.05 -10.06
CA VAL A 45 -7.75 -4.05 -9.00
C VAL A 45 -7.92 -2.65 -9.60
N ALA A 46 -7.12 -2.34 -10.63
CA ALA A 46 -7.20 -1.08 -11.37
C ALA A 46 -8.51 -0.91 -12.17
N ASP A 47 -9.14 -2.00 -12.59
CA ASP A 47 -10.48 -1.98 -13.21
C ASP A 47 -11.57 -1.83 -12.15
N MET A 48 -11.50 -2.62 -11.09
CA MET A 48 -12.57 -2.73 -10.10
C MET A 48 -12.81 -1.45 -9.31
N ILE A 49 -11.76 -0.69 -8.97
CA ILE A 49 -11.91 0.52 -8.18
C ILE A 49 -12.80 1.57 -8.87
N PRO A 50 -12.49 2.04 -10.10
CA PRO A 50 -13.37 2.99 -10.78
C PRO A 50 -14.77 2.43 -11.03
N LEU A 51 -14.92 1.13 -11.35
CA LEU A 51 -16.22 0.49 -11.52
C LEU A 51 -17.08 0.53 -10.24
N VAL A 52 -16.48 0.26 -9.08
CA VAL A 52 -17.17 0.36 -7.79
C VAL A 52 -17.57 1.81 -7.51
N LEU A 53 -16.69 2.78 -7.79
CA LEU A 53 -16.98 4.21 -7.59
C LEU A 53 -18.12 4.70 -8.50
N GLN A 54 -18.19 4.22 -9.75
CA GLN A 54 -19.33 4.45 -10.65
C GLN A 54 -20.62 3.83 -10.08
N LYS A 55 -20.54 2.58 -9.62
CA LYS A 55 -21.71 1.84 -9.13
C LYS A 55 -22.34 2.47 -7.90
N ILE A 56 -21.55 3.08 -7.02
CA ILE A 56 -22.04 3.80 -5.83
C ILE A 56 -22.33 5.28 -6.11
N ALA A 57 -22.28 5.71 -7.36
CA ALA A 57 -22.50 7.09 -7.79
C ALA A 57 -21.61 8.11 -7.04
N TYR A 58 -20.35 7.76 -6.76
CA TYR A 58 -19.43 8.60 -5.97
C TYR A 58 -19.29 10.01 -6.56
N HIS A 59 -19.33 10.12 -7.89
CA HIS A 59 -19.25 11.38 -8.63
C HIS A 59 -20.40 12.35 -8.34
N GLU A 60 -21.57 11.90 -7.86
CA GLU A 60 -22.69 12.80 -7.52
C GLU A 60 -22.36 13.68 -6.31
N THR A 61 -21.54 13.18 -5.38
CA THR A 61 -21.07 13.94 -4.21
C THR A 61 -19.68 14.54 -4.38
N HIS A 62 -18.93 14.06 -5.39
CA HIS A 62 -17.56 14.49 -5.71
C HIS A 62 -17.43 14.72 -7.23
N PRO A 63 -18.07 15.76 -7.78
CA PRO A 63 -18.15 15.98 -9.23
C PRO A 63 -16.78 16.15 -9.89
N ASP A 64 -15.81 16.72 -9.16
CA ASP A 64 -14.41 16.88 -9.62
C ASP A 64 -13.73 15.54 -9.95
N CYS A 65 -14.26 14.43 -9.43
CA CYS A 65 -13.71 13.09 -9.68
C CYS A 65 -14.34 12.38 -10.88
N SER A 66 -15.37 12.95 -11.52
CA SER A 66 -16.13 12.27 -12.59
C SER A 66 -15.23 11.83 -13.76
N GLU A 67 -14.36 12.72 -14.21
CA GLU A 67 -13.44 12.44 -15.32
C GLU A 67 -12.49 11.29 -14.98
N VAL A 68 -11.84 11.34 -13.81
CA VAL A 68 -10.90 10.28 -13.39
C VAL A 68 -11.60 8.94 -13.17
N ILE A 69 -12.82 8.93 -12.62
CA ILE A 69 -13.60 7.71 -12.38
C ILE A 69 -14.03 7.04 -13.70
N SER A 70 -14.23 7.83 -14.77
CA SER A 70 -14.56 7.28 -16.09
C SER A 70 -13.39 6.59 -16.80
N LYS A 71 -12.15 6.88 -16.39
CA LYS A 71 -10.94 6.28 -16.98
C LYS A 71 -10.75 4.88 -16.40
N ILE A 72 -10.85 3.85 -17.23
CA ILE A 72 -10.66 2.45 -16.83
C ILE A 72 -9.71 1.79 -17.84
N PRO A 73 -8.67 1.05 -17.39
CA PRO A 73 -8.19 0.91 -16.01
C PRO A 73 -7.56 2.19 -15.44
N TRP A 74 -7.49 2.30 -14.11
CA TRP A 74 -6.62 3.31 -13.48
C TRP A 74 -5.13 2.96 -13.65
N PRO A 75 -4.26 3.95 -13.93
CA PRO A 75 -2.82 3.71 -14.01
C PRO A 75 -2.25 3.13 -12.71
N ILE A 76 -1.44 2.10 -12.86
CA ILE A 76 -0.63 1.48 -11.79
C ILE A 76 0.80 2.00 -11.94
N VAL A 77 1.32 2.65 -10.91
CA VAL A 77 2.65 3.24 -10.91
C VAL A 77 3.47 2.63 -9.77
N ARG A 78 4.53 1.90 -10.09
CA ARG A 78 5.46 1.42 -9.07
C ARG A 78 6.38 2.56 -8.64
N VAL A 79 6.39 2.87 -7.34
CA VAL A 79 7.24 3.90 -6.76
C VAL A 79 8.69 3.40 -6.76
N ARG A 80 9.59 4.23 -7.27
CA ARG A 80 11.04 3.96 -7.36
C ARG A 80 11.79 4.77 -6.30
N ASP A 81 13.06 4.44 -6.12
CA ASP A 81 13.98 5.19 -5.25
C ASP A 81 13.47 5.33 -3.81
N ILE A 82 12.93 4.22 -3.27
CA ILE A 82 12.48 4.08 -1.89
C ILE A 82 13.29 3.00 -1.16
N PRO A 83 13.42 3.04 0.18
CA PRO A 83 14.28 2.11 0.90
C PRO A 83 13.83 0.66 0.71
N GLN A 84 14.68 -0.18 0.12
CA GLN A 84 14.39 -1.59 -0.10
C GLN A 84 14.77 -2.44 1.12
N GLN A 85 14.04 -3.53 1.35
CA GLN A 85 14.41 -4.52 2.36
C GLN A 85 15.71 -5.22 1.96
N LYS A 86 16.54 -5.54 2.96
CA LYS A 86 17.83 -6.24 2.78
C LYS A 86 17.79 -7.68 3.27
N SER A 87 16.83 -8.00 4.15
CA SER A 87 16.61 -9.31 4.75
C SER A 87 15.37 -9.98 4.17
N GLY A 88 15.40 -11.30 4.01
CA GLY A 88 14.20 -12.09 3.73
C GLY A 88 13.19 -11.99 4.88
N GLY A 89 11.90 -11.93 4.55
CA GLY A 89 10.80 -11.95 5.53
C GLY A 89 10.37 -10.61 6.12
N ASP A 90 11.05 -9.50 5.79
CA ASP A 90 10.69 -8.17 6.30
C ASP A 90 9.65 -7.42 5.43
N CYS A 91 9.23 -7.97 4.30
CA CYS A 91 8.29 -7.32 3.36
C CYS A 91 7.01 -6.83 4.05
N GLY A 92 6.43 -7.63 4.94
CA GLY A 92 5.25 -7.24 5.72
C GLY A 92 5.52 -6.10 6.72
N ALA A 93 6.71 -6.08 7.34
CA ALA A 93 7.10 -5.00 8.25
C ALA A 93 7.36 -3.69 7.49
N PHE A 94 7.99 -3.76 6.31
CA PHE A 94 8.16 -2.63 5.41
C PHE A 94 6.81 -2.10 4.93
N LEU A 95 5.89 -2.97 4.49
CA LEU A 95 4.53 -2.59 4.08
C LEU A 95 3.83 -1.77 5.15
N LEU A 96 3.80 -2.27 6.39
CA LEU A 96 3.17 -1.58 7.51
C LEU A 96 3.88 -0.27 7.86
N ARG A 97 5.21 -0.22 7.70
CA ARG A 97 5.98 0.98 7.92
C ARG A 97 5.69 2.05 6.86
N TYR A 98 5.65 1.69 5.57
CA TYR A 98 5.24 2.58 4.50
C TYR A 98 3.85 3.15 4.76
N LEU A 99 2.88 2.28 5.06
CA LEU A 99 1.52 2.69 5.36
C LEU A 99 1.50 3.72 6.50
N LYS A 100 2.19 3.43 7.61
CA LYS A 100 2.27 4.35 8.74
C LYS A 100 2.87 5.70 8.33
N VAL A 101 3.99 5.71 7.64
CA VAL A 101 4.71 6.94 7.26
C VAL A 101 3.89 7.78 6.30
N ILE A 102 3.32 7.17 5.26
CA ILE A 102 2.47 7.85 4.26
C ILE A 102 1.20 8.39 4.92
N ALA A 103 0.57 7.64 5.83
CA ALA A 103 -0.62 8.09 6.54
C ALA A 103 -0.36 9.31 7.46
N HIS A 104 0.89 9.54 7.86
CA HIS A 104 1.28 10.74 8.60
C HIS A 104 1.78 11.88 7.70
N GLY A 105 1.71 11.73 6.37
CA GLY A 105 2.23 12.70 5.41
C GLY A 105 3.76 12.84 5.43
N LEU A 106 4.46 11.80 5.89
CA LEU A 106 5.92 11.78 6.02
C LEU A 106 6.58 11.12 4.81
N ASP A 107 7.85 11.44 4.59
CA ASP A 107 8.66 10.88 3.50
C ASP A 107 9.18 9.46 3.82
N VAL A 108 8.93 8.51 2.93
CA VAL A 108 9.38 7.12 3.10
C VAL A 108 10.90 6.99 3.06
N ASN A 109 11.62 7.83 2.33
CA ASN A 109 13.08 7.77 2.26
C ASN A 109 13.73 8.11 3.60
N SER A 110 13.15 9.05 4.32
CA SER A 110 13.60 9.47 5.65
C SER A 110 13.27 8.45 6.75
N TYR A 111 12.12 7.75 6.65
CA TYR A 111 11.57 6.99 7.78
C TYR A 111 11.46 5.47 7.59
N CYS A 112 11.83 4.93 6.42
CA CYS A 112 11.70 3.49 6.11
C CYS A 112 13.02 2.75 5.84
N GLN A 113 14.17 3.33 6.19
CA GLN A 113 15.44 2.60 6.18
C GLN A 113 15.36 1.28 7.00
N GLN A 114 16.17 0.29 6.65
CA GLN A 114 16.11 -1.07 7.22
C GLN A 114 16.17 -1.06 8.77
N ASN A 115 17.02 -0.25 9.38
CA ASN A 115 17.11 -0.11 10.84
C ASN A 115 15.79 0.41 11.46
N HIS A 116 15.12 1.37 10.81
CA HIS A 116 13.82 1.89 11.24
C HIS A 116 12.75 0.79 11.19
N VAL A 117 12.75 -0.05 10.15
CA VAL A 117 11.81 -1.16 10.01
C VAL A 117 12.08 -2.24 11.05
N THR A 118 13.34 -2.59 11.32
CA THR A 118 13.70 -3.56 12.35
C THR A 118 13.23 -3.11 13.74
N GLN A 119 13.48 -1.85 14.11
CA GLN A 119 12.98 -1.28 15.37
C GLN A 119 11.45 -1.25 15.41
N PHE A 120 10.81 -0.87 14.29
CA PHE A 120 9.36 -0.86 14.17
C PHE A 120 8.76 -2.26 14.36
N ARG A 121 9.36 -3.31 13.78
CA ARG A 121 8.91 -4.70 13.92
C ARG A 121 8.90 -5.14 15.39
N GLN A 122 9.96 -4.83 16.14
CA GLN A 122 10.05 -5.12 17.58
C GLN A 122 8.95 -4.37 18.36
N ALA A 123 8.81 -3.07 18.12
CA ALA A 123 7.80 -2.25 18.78
C ALA A 123 6.37 -2.71 18.45
N LEU A 124 6.12 -3.18 17.22
CA LEU A 124 4.83 -3.70 16.78
C LEU A 124 4.46 -4.96 17.57
N VAL A 125 5.39 -5.91 17.75
CA VAL A 125 5.14 -7.13 18.55
C VAL A 125 4.76 -6.78 19.99
N VAL A 126 5.50 -5.87 20.63
CA VAL A 126 5.20 -5.43 22.00
C VAL A 126 3.81 -4.81 22.09
N LYS A 127 3.43 -3.95 21.12
CA LYS A 127 2.11 -3.31 21.09
C LYS A 127 0.97 -4.30 20.88
N LEU A 128 1.12 -5.23 19.93
CA LEU A 128 0.12 -6.26 19.66
C LEU A 128 -0.08 -7.17 20.86
N PHE A 129 1.02 -7.59 21.51
CA PHE A 129 0.96 -8.40 22.71
C PHE A 129 0.29 -7.66 23.87
N GLY A 130 0.69 -6.41 24.13
CA GLY A 130 0.08 -5.57 25.16
C GLY A 130 -1.42 -5.42 24.96
N HIS A 131 -1.86 -5.10 23.73
CA HIS A 131 -3.28 -4.96 23.42
C HIS A 131 -4.08 -6.27 23.58
N ARG A 132 -3.47 -7.42 23.27
CA ARG A 132 -4.10 -8.74 23.48
C ARG A 132 -4.25 -9.05 24.97
N SER A 133 -3.23 -8.77 25.76
CA SER A 133 -3.22 -9.08 27.20
C SER A 133 -4.26 -8.28 27.97
N TRP A 134 -4.53 -7.03 27.57
CA TRP A 134 -5.60 -6.20 28.14
C TRP A 134 -7.01 -6.77 27.90
N LYS A 135 -7.25 -7.46 26.78
CA LYS A 135 -8.57 -8.07 26.49
C LYS A 135 -8.84 -9.38 27.22
N LYS A 136 -7.88 -9.93 27.99
CA LYS A 136 -8.05 -11.15 28.78
C LYS A 136 -8.40 -10.88 30.25
N THR A 137 -8.43 -9.61 30.67
CA THR A 137 -8.63 -9.20 32.08
C THR A 137 -9.99 -8.52 32.32
N LEU A 138 -10.92 -8.67 31.37
CA LEU A 138 -12.35 -8.34 31.47
C LEU A 138 -13.15 -9.62 31.20
#